data_AF-A0ABC8ZLR4-F1
#
_entry.id   AF-A0ABC8ZLR4-F1
#
_cell.length_a   1.000
_cell.length_b   1.000
_cell.length_c   1.000
_cell.angle_alpha   90.00
_cell.angle_beta   90.00
_cell.angle_gamma   90.00
#
_symmetry.space_group_name_H-M   'P 1'
#
loop_
_entity.id
_entity.type
_entity.pdbx_description
1 polymer ?
#
loop_
_entity_poly.entity_id
_entity_poly.type
_entity_poly.pdbx_seq_one_letter_code
_entity_poly.pdbx_strand_id
1 'polypeptide(L)'
;MFYGAMVWDPWLIVSQIVCLQCLYYLALGLSMSLLVGTRVPRLTLLYFFDFATLTPRTPTGWCAIASFLLAAVAGAGFMLYVIERAKKCLDFAATLYIIHLFICIVYGGWPASVTWWVVNITGLAIMALLGEYLCIRRELKEIPISRLRASV
;
A
#
# COMPACT_ATOMS: atom_id res chain seq x y z
N MET A 1 32.10 -8.07 -11.10
CA MET A 1 32.09 -6.78 -10.38
C MET A 1 30.85 -6.78 -9.50
N PHE A 2 31.03 -6.94 -8.18
CA PHE A 2 30.10 -7.63 -7.28
C PHE A 2 29.31 -6.73 -6.32
N TYR A 3 29.18 -5.45 -6.65
CA TYR A 3 28.11 -4.56 -6.18
C TYR A 3 27.96 -3.54 -7.31
N GLY A 4 27.06 -3.80 -8.25
CA GLY A 4 26.67 -2.79 -9.21
C GLY A 4 26.16 -1.60 -8.42
N ALA A 5 26.80 -0.44 -8.56
CA ALA A 5 26.19 0.82 -8.15
C ALA A 5 24.73 0.79 -8.62
N MET A 6 23.77 1.14 -7.77
CA MET A 6 22.43 1.44 -8.27
C MET A 6 22.63 2.52 -9.33
N VAL A 7 22.60 2.12 -10.61
CA VAL A 7 22.53 3.06 -11.72
C VAL A 7 21.21 3.76 -11.46
N TRP A 8 21.29 5.03 -11.05
CA TRP A 8 20.11 5.82 -10.75
C TRP A 8 19.31 5.94 -12.05
N ASP A 9 18.27 5.13 -12.15
CA ASP A 9 17.34 5.18 -13.25
C ASP A 9 16.02 5.80 -12.75
N PRO A 10 15.84 7.12 -12.95
CA PRO A 10 14.65 7.82 -12.45
C PRO A 10 13.37 7.30 -13.08
N TRP A 11 13.44 6.79 -14.31
CA TRP A 11 12.29 6.25 -15.01
C TRP A 11 11.77 4.97 -14.36
N LEU A 12 12.69 4.12 -13.86
CA LEU A 12 12.32 2.93 -13.12
C LEU A 12 11.59 3.29 -11.83
N ILE A 13 12.09 4.26 -11.07
CA ILE A 13 11.46 4.70 -9.81
C ILE A 13 10.05 5.25 -10.08
N VAL A 14 9.91 6.12 -11.09
CA VAL A 14 8.60 6.68 -11.45
C VAL A 14 7.63 5.58 -11.88
N SER A 15 8.07 4.64 -12.71
CA SER A 15 7.21 3.54 -13.15
C SER A 15 6.81 2.61 -12.00
N GLN A 16 7.69 2.36 -11.02
CA GLN A 16 7.37 1.63 -9.79
C GLN A 16 6.32 2.36 -8.94
N ILE A 17 6.46 3.68 -8.77
CA ILE A 17 5.47 4.50 -8.04
C ILE A 17 4.11 4.40 -8.73
N VAL A 18 4.06 4.63 -10.05
CA VAL A 18 2.80 4.59 -10.82
C VAL A 18 2.17 3.20 -10.79
N CYS A 19 2.98 2.15 -10.96
CA CYS A 19 2.52 0.77 -10.88
C CYS A 19 1.90 0.47 -9.50
N LEU A 20 2.60 0.84 -8.42
CA LEU A 20 2.12 0.61 -7.06
C LEU A 20 0.82 1.39 -6.77
N GLN A 21 0.70 2.62 -7.26
CA GLN A 21 -0.52 3.42 -7.17
C GLN A 21 -1.70 2.71 -7.84
N CYS A 22 -1.52 2.28 -9.10
CA CYS A 22 -2.57 1.58 -9.84
C CYS A 22 -2.99 0.28 -9.13
N LEU A 23 -2.02 -0.53 -8.68
CA LEU A 23 -2.31 -1.78 -7.98
C LEU A 23 -3.04 -1.55 -6.65
N TYR A 24 -2.65 -0.52 -5.88
CA TYR A 24 -3.32 -0.16 -4.64
C TYR A 24 -4.77 0.27 -4.87
N TYR A 25 -5.02 1.17 -5.83
CA TYR A 25 -6.39 1.60 -6.12
C TYR A 25 -7.26 0.49 -6.69
N LEU A 26 -6.68 -0.44 -7.47
CA LEU A 26 -7.39 -1.64 -7.91
C LEU A 26 -7.75 -2.55 -6.73
N ALA A 27 -6.83 -2.79 -5.79
CA ALA A 27 -7.10 -3.58 -4.60
C ALA A 27 -8.13 -2.91 -3.68
N LEU A 28 -8.05 -1.59 -3.50
CA LEU A 28 -9.03 -0.81 -2.77
C LEU A 28 -10.41 -0.86 -3.44
N GLY A 29 -10.45 -0.75 -4.77
CA GLY A 29 -11.70 -0.81 -5.52
C GLY A 29 -12.35 -2.19 -5.46
N LEU A 30 -11.55 -3.26 -5.53
CA LEU A 30 -12.02 -4.62 -5.35
C LEU A 30 -12.54 -4.84 -3.93
N SER A 31 -11.79 -4.44 -2.90
CA SER A 31 -12.20 -4.60 -1.51
C SER A 31 -13.43 -3.77 -1.17
N MET A 32 -13.58 -2.57 -1.72
CA MET A 32 -14.79 -1.76 -1.61
C MET A 32 -15.98 -2.39 -2.34
N SER A 33 -15.77 -2.95 -3.53
CA SER A 33 -16.82 -3.64 -4.28
C SER A 33 -17.41 -4.81 -3.49
N LEU A 34 -16.54 -5.61 -2.88
CA LEU A 34 -16.94 -6.77 -2.09
C LEU A 34 -17.62 -6.39 -0.76
N LEU A 35 -17.06 -5.43 -0.01
CA LEU A 35 -17.52 -5.13 1.35
C LEU A 35 -18.61 -4.05 1.38
N VAL A 36 -18.45 -2.97 0.61
CA VAL A 36 -19.40 -1.85 0.60
C VAL A 36 -20.45 -2.04 -0.49
N GLY A 37 -20.09 -2.60 -1.65
CA GLY A 37 -21.01 -2.81 -2.77
C GLY A 37 -22.18 -3.75 -2.46
N THR A 38 -22.00 -4.65 -1.50
CA THR A 38 -23.08 -5.53 -1.01
C THR A 38 -24.06 -4.81 -0.08
N ARG A 39 -23.74 -3.59 0.35
CA ARG A 39 -24.51 -2.80 1.34
C ARG A 39 -25.15 -1.55 0.75
N VAL A 40 -24.67 -1.07 -0.39
CA VAL A 40 -25.15 0.17 -1.01
C VAL A 40 -25.57 -0.07 -2.46
N PRO A 41 -26.64 0.60 -2.93
CA PRO A 41 -27.16 0.38 -4.28
C PRO A 41 -26.23 0.88 -5.39
N ARG A 42 -25.34 1.84 -5.07
CA ARG A 42 -24.37 2.42 -6.02
C ARG A 42 -23.06 2.72 -5.31
N LEU A 43 -21.98 2.18 -5.85
CA LEU A 43 -20.63 2.55 -5.44
C LEU A 43 -20.19 3.78 -6.22
N THR A 44 -19.87 4.85 -5.50
CA THR A 44 -19.40 6.11 -6.05
C THR A 44 -18.00 6.43 -5.53
N LEU A 45 -17.33 7.38 -6.18
CA LEU A 45 -15.99 7.85 -5.79
C LEU A 45 -15.94 8.48 -4.40
N LEU A 46 -17.10 8.83 -3.82
CA LEU A 46 -17.22 9.33 -2.45
C LEU A 46 -16.62 8.32 -1.44
N TYR A 47 -16.88 7.02 -1.61
CA TYR A 47 -16.34 5.99 -0.71
C TYR A 47 -14.81 5.85 -0.77
N PHE A 48 -14.17 6.39 -1.81
CA PHE A 48 -12.73 6.33 -2.01
C PHE A 48 -12.02 7.59 -1.48
N PHE A 49 -12.61 8.76 -1.72
CA PHE A 49 -11.91 10.05 -1.54
C PHE A 49 -12.58 11.01 -0.56
N ASP A 50 -13.83 10.78 -0.17
CA ASP A 50 -14.52 11.61 0.81
C ASP A 50 -14.25 11.11 2.24
N PHE A 51 -13.64 11.97 3.06
CA PHE A 51 -13.30 11.68 4.45
C PHE A 51 -14.53 11.46 5.34
N ALA A 52 -15.70 11.97 4.94
CA ALA A 52 -16.95 11.81 5.70
C ALA A 52 -17.47 10.36 5.69
N THR A 53 -17.08 9.56 4.68
CA THR A 53 -17.51 8.16 4.55
C THR A 53 -16.80 7.22 5.54
N LEU A 54 -15.60 7.61 5.99
CA LEU A 54 -14.81 6.87 6.97
C LEU A 54 -15.24 7.23 8.40
N THR A 55 -16.41 6.73 8.80
CA THR A 55 -16.97 6.91 10.15
C THR A 55 -17.20 5.57 10.85
N PRO A 56 -16.79 5.39 12.12
CA PRO A 56 -17.00 4.15 12.86
C PRO A 56 -18.45 4.03 13.40
N ARG A 57 -19.31 5.02 13.10
CA ARG A 57 -20.69 5.05 13.59
C ARG A 57 -21.64 4.17 12.78
N THR A 58 -21.29 3.86 11.54
CA THR A 58 -22.16 3.11 10.63
C THR A 58 -21.51 1.79 10.23
N PRO A 59 -22.30 0.73 10.00
CA PRO A 59 -21.75 -0.55 9.54
C PRO A 59 -21.11 -0.44 8.14
N THR A 60 -21.58 0.48 7.30
CA THR A 60 -20.96 0.79 6.00
C THR A 60 -19.59 1.44 6.15
N GLY A 61 -19.41 2.34 7.12
CA GLY A 61 -18.12 2.93 7.44
C GLY A 61 -17.12 1.91 7.98
N TRP A 62 -17.57 0.95 8.80
CA TRP A 62 -16.73 -0.19 9.20
C TRP A 62 -16.28 -1.05 8.02
N CYS A 63 -17.18 -1.34 7.07
CA CYS A 63 -16.82 -2.01 5.83
C CYS A 63 -15.78 -1.22 5.03
N ALA A 64 -15.94 0.11 4.94
CA ALA A 64 -14.97 0.98 4.27
C ALA A 64 -13.59 0.94 4.97
N ILE A 65 -13.55 1.07 6.30
CA ILE A 65 -12.31 0.96 7.08
C ILE A 65 -11.62 -0.38 6.81
N ALA A 66 -12.38 -1.48 6.83
CA ALA A 66 -11.85 -2.81 6.51
C ALA A 66 -11.29 -2.88 5.09
N SER A 67 -11.95 -2.29 4.10
CA SER A 67 -11.47 -2.22 2.71
C SER A 67 -10.13 -1.48 2.58
N PHE A 68 -9.94 -0.36 3.31
CA PHE A 68 -8.66 0.37 3.35
C PHE A 68 -7.54 -0.46 3.98
N LEU A 69 -7.81 -1.14 5.09
CA LEU A 69 -6.82 -1.99 5.77
C LEU A 69 -6.45 -3.22 4.91
N LEU A 70 -7.43 -3.85 4.26
CA LEU A 70 -7.17 -4.94 3.32
C LEU A 70 -6.36 -4.47 2.11
N ALA A 71 -6.64 -3.27 1.59
CA ALA A 71 -5.85 -2.68 0.51
C ALA A 71 -4.40 -2.39 0.96
N ALA A 72 -4.18 -1.99 2.22
CA ALA A 72 -2.84 -1.80 2.77
C ALA A 72 -2.05 -3.11 2.87
N VAL A 73 -2.71 -4.20 3.29
CA VAL A 73 -2.10 -5.56 3.32
C VAL A 73 -1.79 -6.05 1.91
N ALA A 74 -2.72 -5.90 0.97
CA ALA A 74 -2.48 -6.22 -0.45
C ALA A 74 -1.33 -5.38 -1.02
N GLY A 75 -1.28 -4.08 -0.67
CA GLY A 75 -0.21 -3.15 -1.02
C GLY A 75 1.16 -3.61 -0.53
N ALA A 76 1.26 -4.11 0.71
CA ALA A 76 2.50 -4.72 1.21
C ALA A 76 2.93 -5.93 0.38
N GLY A 77 1.96 -6.76 -0.06
CA GLY A 77 2.21 -7.87 -0.97
C GLY A 77 2.75 -7.40 -2.33
N PHE A 78 2.13 -6.38 -2.93
CA PHE A 78 2.60 -5.80 -4.19
C PHE A 78 3.98 -5.18 -4.07
N MET A 79 4.29 -4.53 -2.94
CA MET A 79 5.62 -4.00 -2.66
C MET A 79 6.69 -5.07 -2.71
N LEU A 80 6.45 -6.29 -2.21
CA LEU A 80 7.42 -7.39 -2.31
C LEU A 80 7.74 -7.81 -3.75
N TYR A 81 6.83 -7.59 -4.70
CA TYR A 81 7.06 -7.92 -6.11
C TYR A 81 7.67 -6.75 -6.88
N VAL A 82 7.29 -5.52 -6.56
CA VAL A 82 7.74 -4.30 -7.27
C VAL A 82 9.07 -3.78 -6.73
N ILE A 83 9.28 -3.90 -5.42
CA ILE A 83 10.43 -3.35 -4.69
C ILE A 83 11.23 -4.53 -4.14
N GLU A 84 12.44 -4.72 -4.67
CA GLU A 84 13.31 -5.82 -4.25
C GLU A 84 14.04 -5.55 -2.94
N ARG A 85 14.09 -4.28 -2.49
CA ARG A 85 14.93 -3.85 -1.36
C ARG A 85 14.12 -3.28 -0.20
N ALA A 86 14.26 -3.90 0.98
CA ALA A 86 13.49 -3.56 2.18
C ALA A 86 13.62 -2.08 2.61
N LYS A 87 14.83 -1.51 2.51
CA LYS A 87 15.12 -0.13 2.94
C LYS A 87 14.33 0.95 2.19
N LYS A 88 13.67 0.62 1.08
CA LYS A 88 12.88 1.55 0.27
C LYS A 88 11.38 1.46 0.51
N CYS A 89 10.90 0.42 1.20
CA CYS A 89 9.47 0.20 1.39
C CYS A 89 8.77 1.38 2.08
N LEU A 90 9.39 1.98 3.11
CA LEU A 90 8.80 3.14 3.79
C LEU A 90 8.63 4.34 2.85
N ASP A 91 9.63 4.66 2.03
CA ASP A 91 9.58 5.78 1.08
C ASP A 91 8.41 5.60 0.08
N PHE A 92 8.25 4.39 -0.46
CA PHE A 92 7.17 4.09 -1.41
C PHE A 92 5.78 4.05 -0.73
N ALA A 93 5.67 3.59 0.51
CA ALA A 93 4.41 3.63 1.25
C ALA A 93 4.02 5.08 1.57
N ALA A 94 4.98 5.88 2.05
CA ALA A 94 4.76 7.28 2.37
C ALA A 94 4.34 8.07 1.12
N THR A 95 5.05 7.93 0.00
CA THR A 95 4.66 8.58 -1.26
C THR A 95 3.26 8.17 -1.71
N LEU A 96 2.87 6.91 -1.51
CA LEU A 96 1.52 6.45 -1.82
C LEU A 96 0.44 7.21 -1.04
N TYR A 97 0.57 7.23 0.28
CA TYR A 97 -0.41 7.89 1.16
C TYR A 97 -0.38 9.42 1.05
N ILE A 98 0.77 10.02 0.72
CA ILE A 98 0.87 11.46 0.43
C ILE A 98 0.07 11.81 -0.82
N ILE A 99 0.20 11.03 -1.89
CA ILE A 99 -0.58 11.23 -3.12
C ILE A 99 -2.07 11.02 -2.83
N HIS A 100 -2.42 9.99 -2.05
CA HIS A 100 -3.82 9.76 -1.63
C HIS A 100 -4.38 10.96 -0.84
N LEU A 101 -3.64 11.50 0.12
CA LEU A 101 -4.00 12.70 0.87
C LEU A 101 -4.25 13.88 -0.08
N PHE A 102 -3.36 14.11 -1.06
CA PHE A 102 -3.53 15.19 -2.02
C PHE A 102 -4.81 15.03 -2.86
N ILE A 103 -5.11 13.81 -3.33
CA ILE A 103 -6.34 13.53 -4.07
C ILE A 103 -7.57 13.77 -3.19
N CYS A 104 -7.56 13.35 -1.92
CA CYS A 104 -8.64 13.62 -0.98
C CYS A 104 -8.85 15.13 -0.74
N ILE A 105 -7.75 15.90 -0.63
CA ILE A 105 -7.81 17.36 -0.50
C ILE A 105 -8.46 18.00 -1.73
N VAL A 106 -8.09 17.57 -2.94
CA VAL A 106 -8.67 18.08 -4.19
C VAL A 106 -10.15 17.71 -4.31
N TYR A 107 -10.54 16.52 -3.84
CA TYR A 107 -11.89 15.99 -4.00
C TYR A 107 -12.89 16.56 -2.98
N GLY A 108 -12.53 16.57 -1.69
CA GLY A 108 -13.44 16.92 -0.59
C GLY A 108 -12.94 18.06 0.31
N GLY A 109 -11.74 18.60 0.05
CA GLY A 109 -11.08 19.56 0.95
C GLY A 109 -10.28 18.88 2.06
N TRP A 110 -9.83 19.68 3.03
CA TRP A 110 -8.95 19.19 4.10
C TRP A 110 -9.65 18.12 4.98
N PRO A 111 -9.05 16.93 5.17
CA PRO A 111 -9.65 15.87 5.98
C PRO A 111 -9.64 16.25 7.46
N ALA A 112 -10.75 16.78 7.94
CA ALA A 112 -10.94 17.14 9.35
C ALA A 112 -11.28 15.93 10.24
N SER A 113 -11.57 14.77 9.66
CA SER A 113 -11.95 13.55 10.40
C SER A 113 -10.73 12.88 11.02
N VAL A 114 -10.71 12.79 12.36
CA VAL A 114 -9.66 12.04 13.10
C VAL A 114 -9.64 10.57 12.69
N THR A 115 -10.80 9.95 12.42
CA THR A 115 -10.87 8.56 11.97
C THR A 115 -10.14 8.36 10.65
N TRP A 116 -10.27 9.30 9.72
CA TRP A 116 -9.57 9.24 8.44
C TRP A 116 -8.05 9.20 8.63
N TRP A 117 -7.52 10.06 9.51
CA TRP A 117 -6.09 10.07 9.84
C TRP A 117 -5.62 8.78 10.48
N VAL A 118 -6.36 8.27 11.46
CA VAL A 118 -6.03 6.99 12.12
C VAL A 118 -5.98 5.86 11.10
N VAL A 119 -6.99 5.73 10.25
CA VAL A 119 -7.05 4.65 9.25
C VAL A 119 -5.91 4.73 8.25
N ASN A 120 -5.60 5.93 7.73
CA ASN A 120 -4.52 6.09 6.75
C ASN A 120 -3.13 5.94 7.37
N ILE A 121 -2.91 6.44 8.59
CA ILE A 121 -1.63 6.25 9.31
C ILE A 121 -1.44 4.77 9.66
N THR A 122 -2.50 4.09 10.14
CA THR A 122 -2.46 2.65 10.39
C THR A 122 -2.23 1.87 9.09
N GLY A 123 -2.89 2.24 7.99
CA GLY A 123 -2.67 1.64 6.68
C GLY A 123 -1.23 1.83 6.17
N LEU A 124 -0.66 3.03 6.34
CA LEU A 124 0.74 3.32 6.03
C LEU A 124 1.67 2.44 6.87
N ALA A 125 1.44 2.35 8.18
CA ALA A 125 2.25 1.53 9.07
C ALA A 125 2.16 0.04 8.70
N ILE A 126 0.96 -0.48 8.44
CA ILE A 126 0.77 -1.86 7.97
C ILE A 126 1.54 -2.09 6.68
N MET A 127 1.35 -1.23 5.69
CA MET A 127 1.96 -1.40 4.37
C MET A 127 3.50 -1.33 4.45
N ALA A 128 4.03 -0.37 5.22
CA ALA A 128 5.47 -0.19 5.39
C ALA A 128 6.11 -1.33 6.19
N LEU A 129 5.58 -1.65 7.38
CA LEU A 129 6.16 -2.67 8.26
C LEU A 129 6.01 -4.08 7.69
N LEU A 130 4.84 -4.42 7.14
CA LEU A 130 4.63 -5.72 6.52
C LEU A 130 5.44 -5.84 5.23
N GLY A 131 5.51 -4.78 4.42
CA GLY A 131 6.33 -4.73 3.21
C GLY A 131 7.81 -4.93 3.53
N GLU A 132 8.34 -4.20 4.52
CA GLU A 132 9.72 -4.34 4.99
C GLU A 132 10.00 -5.75 5.51
N TYR A 133 9.13 -6.28 6.37
CA TYR A 133 9.27 -7.62 6.92
C TYR A 133 9.30 -8.70 5.83
N LEU A 134 8.39 -8.61 4.85
CA LEU A 134 8.32 -9.53 3.73
C LEU A 134 9.56 -9.44 2.82
N CYS A 135 10.06 -8.23 2.56
CA CYS A 135 11.28 -8.03 1.78
C CYS A 135 12.51 -8.58 2.49
N ILE A 136 12.68 -8.33 3.80
CA ILE A 136 13.77 -8.90 4.61
C ILE A 136 13.73 -10.44 4.57
N ARG A 137 12.53 -11.03 4.74
CA ARG A 137 12.34 -12.49 4.65
C ARG A 137 12.75 -13.05 3.28
N ARG A 138 12.57 -12.29 2.20
CA ARG A 138 12.97 -12.67 0.83
C ARG A 138 14.48 -12.55 0.64
N GLU A 139 15.08 -11.44 1.05
CA GLU A 139 16.54 -11.20 1.00
C GLU A 139 17.30 -12.30 1.78
N LEU A 140 16.78 -12.73 2.94
CA LEU A 140 17.41 -13.79 3.77
C LEU A 140 17.34 -15.20 3.16
N LYS A 141 16.41 -15.49 2.24
CA LYS A 141 16.28 -16.83 1.62
C LYS A 141 17.29 -17.11 0.51
N GLU A 142 17.95 -16.09 -0.02
CA GLU A 142 18.83 -16.22 -1.18
C GLU A 142 20.26 -16.70 -0.86
N ILE A 143 20.53 -17.20 0.35
CA ILE A 143 21.81 -17.85 0.70
C ILE A 143 21.65 -19.39 0.71
N PRO A 144 21.73 -20.08 -0.44
CA PRO A 144 21.86 -21.52 -0.46
C PRO A 144 23.27 -21.93 -0.02
N ILE A 145 23.40 -22.46 1.20
CA ILE A 145 24.65 -23.01 1.78
C ILE A 145 25.13 -24.27 1.03
N SER A 146 24.38 -24.76 0.03
CA SER A 146 24.73 -25.95 -0.76
C SER A 146 26.06 -25.83 -1.53
N ARG A 147 26.56 -24.62 -1.79
CA ARG A 147 27.86 -24.42 -2.46
C ARG A 147 29.10 -24.57 -1.56
N LEU A 148 28.95 -24.60 -0.23
CA LEU A 148 30.08 -24.75 0.70
C LEU A 148 30.48 -26.20 0.97
N ARG A 149 29.66 -27.19 0.56
CA ARG A 149 29.95 -28.62 0.78
C ARG A 149 30.53 -29.33 -0.45
N ALA A 150 30.68 -28.65 -1.58
CA ALA A 150 31.25 -29.24 -2.80
C ALA A 150 32.79 -29.16 -2.89
N SER A 151 33.47 -28.70 -1.83
CA SER A 151 34.92 -28.52 -1.80
C SER A 151 35.61 -29.27 -0.66
N VAL A 152 35.06 -30.40 -0.19
CA VAL A 152 35.72 -31.33 0.73
C VAL A 152 35.74 -32.72 0.12
#